data_AF-A0A165F603-F1
#
_entry.id   AF-A0A165F603-F1
#
_cell.length_a   1.000
_cell.length_b   1.000
_cell.length_c   1.000
_cell.angle_alpha   90.00
_cell.angle_beta   90.00
_cell.angle_gamma   90.00
#
_symmetry.space_group_name_H-M   'P 1'
#
loop_
_entity.id
_entity.type
_entity.pdbx_description
1 polymer ?
#
loop_
_entity_poly.entity_id
_entity_poly.type
_entity_poly.pdbx_seq_one_letter_code
_entity_poly.pdbx_strand_id
1 'polypeptide(L)' 'RGELISQAAAIIWDEAPTANRAVLECVEETCRRVMRNDQPFGGKVVILLGDFRQTCPVVPSAGRRAAI' A
#
# COMPACT_ATOMS: atom_id res chain seq x y z
N ARG A 1 -14.80 -10.52 9.57
CA ARG A 1 -14.47 -9.51 8.52
C ARG A 1 -12.96 -9.32 8.52
N GLY A 2 -12.26 -10.27 7.92
CA GLY A 2 -10.81 -10.41 7.97
C GLY A 2 -10.37 -11.82 7.58
N GLU A 3 -11.30 -12.78 7.53
CA GLU A 3 -11.03 -14.17 7.13
C GLU A 3 -10.28 -14.31 5.81
N LEU A 4 -10.59 -13.48 4.80
CA LEU A 4 -9.88 -13.54 3.51
C LEU A 4 -8.42 -13.14 3.65
N ILE A 5 -8.12 -12.10 4.43
CA ILE A 5 -6.74 -11.65 4.68
C ILE A 5 -6.01 -12.70 5.51
N SER A 6 -6.67 -13.28 6.52
CA SER A 6 -6.04 -14.30 7.35
C SER A 6 -5.76 -15.60 6.60
N GLN A 7 -6.61 -15.99 5.65
CA GLN A 7 -6.44 -17.18 4.80
C GLN A 7 -5.51 -16.94 3.61
N ALA A 8 -5.39 -15.71 3.11
CA ALA A 8 -4.55 -15.41 1.95
C ALA A 8 -3.07 -15.75 2.21
N ALA A 9 -2.43 -16.46 1.29
CA ALA A 9 -0.98 -16.74 1.40
C ALA A 9 -0.13 -15.51 1.02
N ALA A 10 -0.62 -14.72 0.07
CA ALA A 10 0.04 -13.50 -0.41
C ALA A 10 -1.01 -12.45 -0.82
N ILE A 11 -0.61 -11.18 -0.77
CA ILE A 11 -1.37 -10.03 -1.23
C ILE A 11 -0.64 -9.44 -2.44
N ILE A 12 -1.30 -9.37 -3.58
CA ILE A 12 -0.77 -8.72 -4.78
C ILE A 12 -1.50 -7.38 -4.92
N TRP A 13 -0.72 -6.30 -4.99
CA TRP A 13 -1.23 -4.95 -5.11
C TRP A 13 -0.71 -4.33 -6.40
N ASP A 14 -1.57 -4.23 -7.42
CA ASP A 14 -1.27 -3.55 -8.67
C ASP A 14 -1.50 -2.03 -8.58
N GLU A 15 -0.73 -1.25 -9.34
CA GLU A 15 -0.69 0.21 -9.26
C GLU A 15 -0.34 0.77 -7.86
N ALA A 16 0.40 0.02 -7.04
CA ALA A 16 0.85 0.45 -5.72
C ALA A 16 1.53 1.84 -5.66
N PRO A 17 2.31 2.30 -6.67
CA PRO A 17 2.92 3.63 -6.67
C PRO A 17 1.90 4.79 -6.67
N THR A 18 0.66 4.53 -7.09
CA THR A 18 -0.41 5.54 -7.11
C THR A 18 -1.03 5.76 -5.73
N ALA A 19 -0.82 4.83 -4.80
CA ALA A 19 -1.36 4.90 -3.46
C ALA A 19 -0.61 5.95 -2.62
N ASN A 20 -1.37 6.82 -1.94
CA ASN A 20 -0.78 7.71 -0.93
C ASN A 20 -0.19 6.86 0.21
N ARG A 21 0.91 7.32 0.79
CA ARG A 21 1.52 6.77 2.01
C ARG A 21 0.50 6.43 3.10
N ALA A 22 -0.50 7.28 3.32
CA ALA A 22 -1.55 7.04 4.31
C ALA A 22 -2.36 5.75 4.04
N VAL A 23 -2.56 5.39 2.77
CA VAL A 23 -3.23 4.15 2.38
C VAL A 23 -2.35 2.95 2.71
N LEU A 24 -1.04 3.04 2.44
CA LEU A 24 -0.10 1.98 2.77
C LEU A 24 -0.02 1.73 4.29
N GLU A 25 0.01 2.80 5.08
CA GLU A 25 0.01 2.73 6.55
C GLU A 25 -1.29 2.10 7.09
N CYS A 26 -2.44 2.49 6.56
CA CYS A 26 -3.73 1.90 6.93
C CYS A 26 -3.82 0.40 6.60
N VAL A 27 -3.32 0.00 5.43
CA VAL A 27 -3.28 -1.41 5.02
C VAL A 27 -2.36 -2.22 5.93
N GLU A 28 -1.19 -1.68 6.27
CA GLU A 28 -0.25 -2.32 7.19
C GLU A 28 -0.86 -2.53 8.58
N GLU A 29 -1.48 -1.49 9.16
CA GLU A 29 -2.14 -1.56 10.47
C GLU A 29 -3.27 -2.58 10.45
N THR A 30 -4.09 -2.55 9.39
CA THR A 30 -5.18 -3.50 9.19
C THR A 30 -4.69 -4.94 9.13
N CYS A 31 -3.60 -5.20 8.39
CA CYS A 31 -3.03 -6.53 8.28
C CYS A 31 -2.48 -7.03 9.62
N ARG A 32 -1.76 -6.19 10.37
CA ARG A 32 -1.30 -6.54 11.73
C ARG A 32 -2.47 -6.87 12.66
N ARG A 33 -3.51 -6.04 12.63
CA ARG A 33 -4.70 -6.20 13.48
C ARG A 33 -5.48 -7.48 13.16
N VAL A 34 -5.65 -7.80 11.87
CA VAL A 34 -6.36 -9.01 11.44
C VAL A 34 -5.55 -10.27 11.77
N MET A 35 -4.24 -10.23 11.56
CA MET A 35 -3.34 -11.36 11.83
C MET A 35 -2.98 -11.54 13.29
N ARG A 36 -3.18 -10.50 14.12
CA ARG A 36 -2.69 -10.43 15.52
C ARG A 36 -1.19 -10.72 15.60
N ASN A 37 -0.45 -10.17 14.64
CA ASN A 37 0.98 -10.37 14.48
C ASN A 37 1.64 -9.02 14.17
N ASP A 38 2.70 -8.67 14.90
CA ASP A 38 3.40 -7.40 14.75
C ASP A 38 4.42 -7.38 13.60
N GLN A 39 4.66 -8.53 12.97
CA GLN A 39 5.44 -8.59 11.73
C GLN A 39 4.85 -7.67 10.66
N PRO A 40 5.68 -7.15 9.72
CA PRO A 40 5.20 -6.36 8.59
C PRO A 40 4.01 -7.04 7.88
N PHE A 41 2.93 -6.28 7.65
CA PHE A 41 1.68 -6.79 7.08
C PHE A 41 1.12 -8.05 7.79
N GLY A 42 1.36 -8.20 9.09
CA GLY A 42 0.90 -9.37 9.84
C GLY A 42 1.60 -10.68 9.46
N GLY A 43 2.79 -10.59 8.85
CA GLY A 43 3.55 -11.74 8.35
C GLY A 43 3.09 -12.24 6.98
N LYS A 44 2.28 -11.47 6.26
CA LYS A 44 1.85 -11.79 4.89
C LYS A 44 2.90 -11.36 3.88
N VAL A 45 3.05 -12.17 2.83
CA VAL A 45 3.83 -11.79 1.66
C VAL A 45 3.04 -10.75 0.88
N VAL A 46 3.61 -9.56 0.69
CA VAL A 46 2.99 -8.49 -0.10
C VAL A 46 3.85 -8.24 -1.33
N ILE A 47 3.23 -8.32 -2.51
CA ILE A 47 3.84 -8.08 -3.80
C ILE A 47 3.25 -6.79 -4.35
N LEU A 48 4.07 -5.73 -4.40
CA LEU A 48 3.69 -4.45 -4.97
C LEU A 48 4.07 -4.43 -6.45
N LEU A 49 3.08 -4.25 -7.30
CA LEU A 49 3.19 -4.10 -8.73
C LEU A 49 2.81 -2.66 -9.11
N GLY A 50 3.36 -2.18 -10.21
CA GLY A 50 3.06 -0.86 -10.74
C GLY A 50 4.25 -0.25 -11.46
N ASP A 51 3.96 0.73 -12.33
CA ASP A 51 4.99 1.48 -13.04
C ASP A 51 5.32 2.76 -12.27
N PHE A 52 6.42 2.73 -11.51
CA PHE A 52 6.95 3.90 -10.82
C PHE A 52 7.34 5.07 -11.75
N ARG A 53 7.42 4.83 -13.07
CA ARG A 53 7.76 5.86 -14.06
C ARG A 53 6.53 6.46 -14.74
N GLN A 54 5.31 5.93 -14.51
CA GLN A 54 4.08 6.50 -15.07
C GLN A 54 3.37 7.49 -14.14
N THR A 55 3.57 7.39 -12.83
CA THR A 55 2.83 8.21 -11.86
C THR A 55 3.79 8.93 -10.93
N CYS A 56 4.08 10.21 -11.23
CA CYS A 56 4.51 11.13 -10.18
C CYS A 56 3.39 11.17 -9.11
N PRO A 57 3.68 11.03 -7.81
CA PRO A 57 2.66 11.18 -6.79
C PRO A 57 2.01 12.55 -6.96
N VAL A 58 0.72 12.57 -7.28
CA VAL A 58 -0.03 13.81 -7.40
C VAL A 58 -0.17 14.37 -6.00
N VAL A 59 0.69 15.33 -5.65
CA VAL A 59 0.64 16.04 -4.38
C VAL A 59 -0.43 17.13 -4.52
N PRO A 60 -1.62 17.03 -3.88
CA PRO A 60 -2.67 18.02 -4.00
C PRO A 60 -2.33 19.23 -3.10
N SER A 61 -1.27 19.96 -3.45
CA SER A 61 -0.86 21.28 -2.90
C SER A 61 0.50 21.78 -3.41
N ALA A 62 1.16 21.12 -4.35
CA ALA A 62 2.26 21.75 -5.05
C ALA A 62 1.67 22.83 -5.98
N GLY A 63 1.66 24.09 -5.54
CA GLY A 63 1.30 25.21 -6.40
C GLY A 63 2.06 25.12 -7.73
N ARG A 64 1.42 25.53 -8.84
CA ARG A 64 2.03 25.59 -10.18
C ARG A 64 3.40 26.29 -10.14
N ARG A 65 4.49 25.53 -10.01
CA ARG A 65 5.90 25.90 -10.23
C ARG A 65 6.72 24.63 -9.97
N ALA A 66 7.52 24.10 -10.89
CA ALA A 66 7.88 24.49 -12.24
C ALA A 66 8.22 23.19 -12.98
N ALA A 67 7.80 23.08 -14.23
CA ALA A 67 8.50 22.26 -15.20
C ALA A 67 9.63 23.14 -15.74
N ILE A 68 10.87 22.77 -15.46
CA ILE A 68 12.06 23.07 -16.28
C ILE A 68 12.91 21.81 -16.27
#